data_AF-A0A926EPL5-F1
#
_entry.id   AF-A0A926EPL5-F1
#
_cell.length_a   1.000
_cell.length_b   1.000
_cell.length_c   1.000
_cell.angle_alpha   90.00
_cell.angle_beta   90.00
_cell.angle_gamma   90.00
#
_symmetry.space_group_name_H-M   'P 1'
#
loop_
_entity.id
_entity.type
_entity.pdbx_description
1 polymer ?
#
loop_
_entity_poly.entity_id
_entity_poly.type
_entity_poly.pdbx_seq_one_letter_code
_entity_poly.pdbx_strand_id
1 'polypeptide(L)'
;MKKIIALMLACLMMLSGISVFAADTTTHTSKLGAAWVDKSNIGTGGTQTYETVPNKTVYFEIDTVKGEADIGATASKSVNSILSDSTAFKFTAKKGKNSQLIKSIKLVDKKISDVTGSGQGRKTYLAVELGSVNTDKEYAVEFTATFRAVKNLSITVPKGTKFAGTGKLYVKNDEITGNTTLSVGVDAMVKPEENEDNEVIWESSTNEVARLTFKSSSNPEAFSAKLSTKWTVALANKFADTNAVIRRFSGGTVDATSRPSLYLDNPFSSKVKTDRIKIYSVDSKGVITDVTKSFTHLSATKSPSGEDCFRIRTRTLGTYIISDKAIKLK
;
A
#
# COMPACT_ATOMS: atom_id res chain seq x y z
N MET A 1 -9.25 -13.96 26.97
CA MET A 1 -8.17 -14.59 27.76
C MET A 1 -7.61 -15.90 27.18
N LYS A 2 -8.37 -16.74 26.46
CA LYS A 2 -7.83 -17.95 25.79
C LYS A 2 -6.94 -17.70 24.55
N LYS A 3 -7.03 -16.51 23.92
CA LYS A 3 -6.20 -16.13 22.75
C LYS A 3 -4.77 -15.67 23.10
N ILE A 4 -4.49 -15.40 24.37
CA ILE A 4 -3.18 -14.88 24.82
C ILE A 4 -2.20 -16.03 25.10
N ILE A 5 -2.68 -17.17 25.62
CA ILE A 5 -1.84 -18.31 26.00
C ILE A 5 -1.38 -19.12 24.77
N ALA A 6 -2.24 -19.28 23.75
CA ALA A 6 -1.86 -19.94 22.50
C ALA A 6 -0.84 -19.12 21.66
N LEU A 7 -0.78 -17.80 21.87
CA LEU A 7 0.08 -16.87 21.11
C LEU A 7 1.55 -16.91 21.60
N MET A 8 1.77 -17.18 22.89
CA MET A 8 3.11 -17.33 23.45
C MET A 8 3.78 -18.62 22.93
N LEU A 9 3.01 -19.70 22.78
CA LEU A 9 3.50 -20.99 22.31
C LEU A 9 3.80 -21.00 20.79
N ALA A 10 3.04 -20.26 19.99
CA ALA A 10 3.30 -20.13 18.55
C ALA A 10 4.58 -19.33 18.22
N CYS A 11 4.94 -18.33 19.06
CA CYS A 11 6.21 -17.61 18.90
C CYS A 11 7.43 -18.49 19.25
N LEU A 12 7.28 -19.47 20.14
CA LEU A 12 8.31 -20.46 20.47
C LEU A 12 8.48 -21.54 19.38
N MET A 13 7.40 -21.89 18.67
CA MET A 13 7.41 -22.98 17.67
C MET A 13 7.89 -22.58 16.26
N MET A 14 8.04 -21.30 15.93
CA MET A 14 8.55 -20.88 14.60
C MET A 14 10.08 -21.01 14.43
N LEU A 15 10.79 -21.58 15.42
CA LEU A 15 12.25 -21.70 15.42
C LEU A 15 12.79 -23.14 15.59
N SER A 16 11.94 -24.17 15.73
CA SER A 16 12.39 -25.56 15.90
C SER A 16 12.73 -26.25 14.58
N GLY A 17 13.56 -25.61 13.75
CA GLY A 17 13.96 -26.15 12.44
C GLY A 17 15.26 -25.56 11.91
N ILE A 18 16.34 -25.61 12.70
CA ILE A 18 17.69 -25.39 12.17
C ILE A 18 18.62 -26.45 12.76
N SER A 19 18.74 -27.59 12.09
CA SER A 19 19.85 -28.52 12.31
C SER A 19 20.96 -28.17 11.32
N VAL A 20 22.05 -27.53 11.79
CA VAL A 20 23.38 -27.62 11.16
C VAL A 20 24.45 -27.30 12.22
N PHE A 21 25.34 -28.26 12.47
CA PHE A 21 26.64 -28.03 13.12
C PHE A 21 27.53 -27.17 12.21
N ALA A 22 27.68 -25.89 12.53
CA ALA A 22 28.73 -25.01 12.04
C ALA A 22 28.90 -23.86 13.04
N ALA A 23 30.14 -23.66 13.52
CA ALA A 23 30.63 -22.61 14.44
C ALA A 23 29.55 -21.82 15.19
N ASP A 24 29.41 -22.12 16.49
CA ASP A 24 28.43 -21.57 17.43
C ASP A 24 28.23 -20.05 17.25
N THR A 25 27.24 -19.68 16.43
CA THR A 25 26.98 -18.29 16.11
C THR A 25 25.87 -17.82 17.03
N THR A 26 26.24 -17.21 18.15
CA THR A 26 25.28 -16.73 19.14
C THR A 26 24.28 -15.77 18.47
N THR A 27 23.00 -16.11 18.58
CA THR A 27 21.89 -15.30 18.06
C THR A 27 21.11 -14.75 19.24
N HIS A 28 21.03 -13.43 19.33
CA HIS A 28 20.25 -12.76 20.36
C HIS A 28 18.95 -12.21 19.77
N THR A 29 17.85 -12.43 20.47
CA THR A 29 16.55 -11.85 20.15
C THR A 29 16.52 -10.39 20.57
N SER A 30 16.04 -9.53 19.70
CA SER A 30 15.88 -8.09 19.91
C SER A 30 14.41 -7.72 19.73
N LYS A 31 13.93 -6.71 20.46
CA LYS A 31 12.62 -6.13 20.22
C LYS A 31 12.77 -4.92 19.30
N LEU A 32 11.83 -4.76 18.37
CA LEU A 32 11.70 -3.51 17.64
C LEU A 32 11.15 -2.42 18.58
N GLY A 33 11.58 -1.19 18.37
CA GLY A 33 11.20 -0.02 19.15
C GLY A 33 9.86 0.58 18.72
N ALA A 34 9.71 1.88 18.91
CA ALA A 34 8.54 2.61 18.47
C ALA A 34 8.35 2.52 16.94
N ALA A 35 7.09 2.51 16.47
CA ALA A 35 6.76 2.48 15.05
C ALA A 35 6.02 3.74 14.62
N TRP A 36 6.27 4.18 13.40
CA TRP A 36 5.79 5.46 12.87
C TRP A 36 5.28 5.34 11.43
N VAL A 37 4.21 6.07 11.13
CA VAL A 37 3.63 6.23 9.79
C VAL A 37 3.24 7.69 9.62
N ASP A 38 3.62 8.33 8.51
CA ASP A 38 3.28 9.73 8.20
C ASP A 38 3.54 10.72 9.35
N LYS A 39 4.68 10.54 10.05
CA LYS A 39 5.11 11.31 11.25
C LYS A 39 4.26 11.10 12.50
N SER A 40 3.23 10.26 12.45
CA SER A 40 2.45 9.83 13.61
C SER A 40 3.05 8.58 14.21
N ASN A 41 3.14 8.54 15.54
CA ASN A 41 3.50 7.32 16.27
C ASN A 41 2.30 6.36 16.26
N ILE A 42 2.52 5.10 15.89
CA ILE A 42 1.48 4.06 15.83
C ILE A 42 1.72 2.95 16.87
N GLY A 43 2.65 3.16 17.79
CA GLY A 43 2.95 2.24 18.88
C GLY A 43 4.29 2.51 19.55
N THR A 44 4.33 2.24 20.85
CA THR A 44 5.51 2.34 21.70
C THR A 44 6.26 1.01 21.73
N GLY A 45 7.60 1.06 21.80
CA GLY A 45 8.44 -0.14 21.84
C GLY A 45 8.04 -1.10 22.96
N GLY A 46 8.08 -2.40 22.68
CA GLY A 46 7.70 -3.47 23.62
C GLY A 46 6.41 -4.22 23.28
N THR A 47 5.51 -3.59 22.52
CA THR A 47 4.30 -4.24 21.95
C THR A 47 4.60 -4.65 20.51
N GLN A 48 4.65 -5.95 20.23
CA GLN A 48 5.07 -6.47 18.90
C GLN A 48 4.01 -6.35 17.80
N THR A 49 2.96 -5.59 18.05
CA THR A 49 1.75 -5.51 17.24
C THR A 49 1.45 -4.05 16.96
N TYR A 50 1.32 -3.68 15.69
CA TYR A 50 0.96 -2.33 15.28
C TYR A 50 -0.12 -2.38 14.21
N GLU A 51 -0.97 -1.36 14.17
CA GLU A 51 -2.04 -1.22 13.19
C GLU A 51 -1.66 -0.14 12.17
N THR A 52 -1.98 -0.37 10.91
CA THR A 52 -1.70 0.58 9.84
C THR A 52 -2.56 0.31 8.60
N VAL A 53 -2.52 1.25 7.66
CA VAL A 53 -3.23 1.17 6.39
C VAL A 53 -2.29 0.75 5.24
N PRO A 54 -2.82 0.10 4.19
CA PRO A 54 -2.05 -0.26 3.00
C PRO A 54 -1.36 0.92 2.30
N ASN A 55 -0.40 0.62 1.43
CA ASN A 55 0.39 1.58 0.66
C ASN A 55 1.21 2.59 1.49
N LYS A 56 1.35 2.38 2.80
CA LYS A 56 2.22 3.19 3.66
C LYS A 56 3.58 2.54 3.86
N THR A 57 4.54 3.34 4.33
CA THR A 57 5.80 2.82 4.87
C THR A 57 5.76 2.95 6.38
N VAL A 58 5.91 1.84 7.08
CA VAL A 58 6.07 1.82 8.54
C VAL A 58 7.55 1.89 8.86
N TYR A 59 7.92 2.83 9.72
CA TYR A 59 9.29 3.03 10.16
C TYR A 59 9.41 2.59 11.62
N PHE A 60 10.19 1.54 11.86
CA PHE A 60 10.47 1.05 13.20
C PHE A 60 11.80 1.62 13.69
N GLU A 61 11.79 2.21 14.88
CA GLU A 61 13.01 2.54 15.60
C GLU A 61 13.72 1.26 16.02
N ILE A 62 15.03 1.24 15.85
CA ILE A 62 15.87 0.11 16.26
C ILE A 62 16.44 0.47 17.62
N ASP A 63 15.56 0.52 18.62
CA ASP A 63 15.85 1.30 19.82
C ASP A 63 16.77 0.56 20.80
N THR A 64 16.75 -0.77 20.84
CA THR A 64 17.74 -1.53 21.63
C THR A 64 17.73 -3.01 21.22
N VAL A 65 18.90 -3.57 20.94
CA VAL A 65 19.08 -5.02 21.07
C VAL A 65 19.17 -5.33 22.57
N LYS A 66 18.03 -5.44 23.27
CA LYS A 66 18.02 -6.01 24.63
C LYS A 66 18.11 -7.52 24.54
N GLY A 67 19.28 -8.02 24.13
CA GLY A 67 19.72 -9.34 24.55
C GLY A 67 20.34 -9.20 25.94
N GLU A 68 20.25 -10.22 26.78
CA GLU A 68 20.97 -10.31 28.07
C GLU A 68 22.50 -10.11 27.95
N ALA A 69 23.03 -10.01 26.73
CA ALA A 69 24.33 -9.41 26.48
C ALA A 69 24.24 -7.91 26.74
N ASP A 70 24.34 -7.54 28.02
CA ASP A 70 24.79 -6.23 28.44
C ASP A 70 26.05 -5.91 27.62
N ILE A 71 25.91 -5.05 26.60
CA ILE A 71 27.07 -4.43 25.94
C ILE A 71 27.59 -3.50 27.03
N GLY A 72 28.49 -4.04 27.87
CA GLY A 72 28.79 -3.56 29.21
C GLY A 72 28.74 -2.04 29.37
N ALA A 73 28.20 -1.60 30.51
CA ALA A 73 27.81 -0.25 30.90
C ALA A 73 28.79 0.92 30.58
N THR A 74 29.98 0.65 30.06
CA THR A 74 30.99 1.64 29.64
C THR A 74 30.97 1.92 28.13
N ALA A 75 30.19 1.20 27.32
CA ALA A 75 30.06 1.43 25.88
C ALA A 75 28.58 1.51 25.44
N SER A 76 27.79 2.38 26.09
CA SER A 76 26.51 2.83 25.54
C SER A 76 26.70 3.76 24.33
N LYS A 77 27.43 3.28 23.31
CA LYS A 77 27.09 3.69 21.95
C LYS A 77 25.71 3.09 21.70
N SER A 78 24.67 3.91 21.78
CA SER A 78 23.31 3.49 21.43
C SER A 78 23.36 2.75 20.10
N VAL A 79 22.60 1.65 19.95
CA VAL A 79 22.60 0.83 18.73
C VAL A 79 22.45 1.69 17.46
N ASN A 80 21.75 2.84 17.57
CA ASN A 80 21.68 3.91 16.56
C ASN A 80 23.04 4.47 16.08
N SER A 81 24.02 4.62 16.95
CA SER A 81 25.38 5.08 16.62
C SER A 81 26.26 4.00 15.96
N ILE A 82 25.86 2.73 16.02
CA ILE A 82 26.57 1.60 15.39
C ILE A 82 25.87 1.18 14.09
N LEU A 83 24.55 1.35 13.98
CA LEU A 83 23.78 1.05 12.76
C LEU A 83 23.89 2.12 11.66
N SER A 84 24.30 3.33 12.03
CA SER A 84 24.74 4.35 11.07
C SER A 84 26.13 4.05 10.49
N ASP A 85 26.93 3.17 11.14
CA ASP A 85 28.16 2.62 10.59
C ASP A 85 27.85 1.32 9.81
N SER A 86 27.52 1.48 8.53
CA SER A 86 27.27 0.36 7.60
C SER A 86 28.45 -0.64 7.48
N THR A 87 29.65 -0.31 7.99
CA THR A 87 30.81 -1.21 8.02
C THR A 87 30.83 -2.15 9.22
N ALA A 88 29.99 -1.93 10.24
CA ALA A 88 29.96 -2.75 11.45
C ALA A 88 28.99 -3.93 11.37
N PHE A 89 27.92 -3.79 10.58
CA PHE A 89 26.86 -4.79 10.48
C PHE A 89 26.41 -5.06 9.04
N LYS A 90 26.15 -6.34 8.76
CA LYS A 90 25.41 -6.75 7.58
C LYS A 90 23.93 -6.89 7.95
N PHE A 91 23.08 -6.13 7.27
CA PHE A 91 21.63 -6.21 7.41
C PHE A 91 21.03 -7.23 6.44
N THR A 92 20.09 -8.02 6.93
CA THR A 92 19.24 -8.90 6.12
C THR A 92 17.82 -8.86 6.66
N ALA A 93 16.82 -8.99 5.78
CA ALA A 93 15.43 -9.10 6.18
C ALA A 93 14.75 -10.30 5.51
N LYS A 94 13.85 -10.94 6.24
CA LYS A 94 12.98 -12.00 5.74
C LYS A 94 11.53 -11.58 5.90
N LYS A 95 10.75 -11.77 4.82
CA LYS A 95 9.29 -11.59 4.83
C LYS A 95 8.66 -12.89 5.34
N GLY A 96 7.71 -12.78 6.25
CA GLY A 96 6.99 -13.90 6.84
C GLY A 96 5.57 -14.02 6.29
N LYS A 97 4.60 -14.11 7.19
CA LYS A 97 3.17 -14.19 6.83
C LYS A 97 2.73 -12.98 6.00
N ASN A 98 1.93 -13.25 4.96
CA ASN A 98 1.45 -12.24 4.01
C ASN A 98 2.58 -11.44 3.35
N SER A 99 3.69 -12.10 3.03
CA SER A 99 4.89 -11.50 2.42
C SER A 99 4.63 -10.73 1.13
N GLN A 100 3.59 -11.09 0.37
CA GLN A 100 3.15 -10.36 -0.83
C GLN A 100 2.69 -8.93 -0.54
N LEU A 101 2.23 -8.64 0.68
CA LEU A 101 1.87 -7.29 1.14
C LEU A 101 3.08 -6.47 1.58
N ILE A 102 4.29 -7.03 1.61
CA ILE A 102 5.51 -6.28 1.86
C ILE A 102 6.20 -6.08 0.51
N LYS A 103 6.28 -4.83 0.04
CA LYS A 103 7.07 -4.48 -1.15
C LYS A 103 8.56 -4.58 -0.83
N SER A 104 9.00 -3.84 0.19
CA SER A 104 10.41 -3.74 0.55
C SER A 104 10.62 -3.68 2.07
N ILE A 105 11.78 -4.15 2.52
CA ILE A 105 12.28 -3.94 3.89
C ILE A 105 13.72 -3.46 3.76
N LYS A 106 14.01 -2.28 4.29
CA LYS A 106 15.33 -1.65 4.17
C LYS A 106 15.66 -0.77 5.37
N LEU A 107 16.93 -0.48 5.57
CA LEU A 107 17.37 0.56 6.50
C LEU A 107 17.34 1.92 5.80
N VAL A 108 16.86 2.94 6.51
CA VAL A 108 16.83 4.32 6.00
C VAL A 108 17.17 5.31 7.10
N ASP A 109 17.89 6.36 6.76
CA ASP A 109 18.11 7.49 7.66
C ASP A 109 17.05 8.56 7.42
N LYS A 110 16.26 8.87 8.44
CA LYS A 110 15.14 9.81 8.32
C LYS A 110 14.97 10.65 9.58
N LYS A 111 14.38 11.83 9.41
CA LYS A 111 13.79 12.60 10.51
C LYS A 111 12.28 12.39 10.41
N ILE A 112 11.69 11.68 11.37
CA ILE A 112 10.28 11.27 11.32
C ILE A 112 9.42 12.11 12.28
N SER A 113 9.96 12.51 13.42
CA SER A 113 9.33 13.40 14.39
C SER A 113 9.78 14.86 14.19
N ASP A 114 8.81 15.77 14.26
CA ASP A 114 9.05 17.21 14.39
C ASP A 114 9.06 17.68 15.86
N VAL A 115 8.95 16.74 16.81
CA VAL A 115 8.98 17.01 18.26
C VAL A 115 10.31 17.69 18.61
N THR A 116 10.22 18.90 19.16
CA THR A 116 11.35 19.73 19.58
C THR A 116 11.93 19.22 20.91
N GLY A 117 13.23 18.92 20.94
CA GLY A 117 13.95 18.49 22.15
C GLY A 117 15.35 17.91 21.87
N SER A 118 16.21 17.90 22.89
CA SER A 118 17.57 17.33 22.83
C SER A 118 17.52 15.81 22.62
N GLY A 119 17.67 15.35 21.37
CA GLY A 119 17.59 13.94 20.98
C GLY A 119 16.84 13.65 19.68
N GLN A 120 16.27 14.68 19.03
CA GLN A 120 15.39 14.54 17.87
C GLN A 120 16.12 14.97 16.57
N GLY A 121 17.07 14.14 16.14
CA GLY A 121 17.82 14.28 14.88
C GLY A 121 17.43 13.21 13.85
N ARG A 122 18.16 13.15 12.73
CA ARG A 122 18.05 11.99 11.82
C ARG A 122 18.44 10.71 12.57
N LYS A 123 17.61 9.68 12.49
CA LYS A 123 17.90 8.33 13.01
C LYS A 123 17.80 7.30 11.88
N THR A 124 18.43 6.14 12.07
CA THR A 124 18.28 4.99 11.20
C THR A 124 17.04 4.20 11.61
N TYR A 125 16.15 3.95 10.67
CA TYR A 125 14.91 3.18 10.85
C TYR A 125 14.91 1.93 9.98
N LEU A 126 14.22 0.89 10.46
CA LEU A 126 13.77 -0.19 9.61
C LEU A 126 12.49 0.25 8.90
N ALA A 127 12.58 0.52 7.60
CA ALA A 127 11.44 0.87 6.76
C ALA A 127 10.83 -0.38 6.13
N VAL A 128 9.57 -0.63 6.44
CA VAL A 128 8.74 -1.70 5.85
C VAL A 128 7.70 -1.04 4.95
N GLU A 129 7.87 -1.18 3.64
CA GLU A 129 6.97 -0.61 2.65
C GLU A 129 5.85 -1.59 2.30
N LEU A 130 4.60 -1.17 2.49
CA LEU A 130 3.42 -2.01 2.30
C LEU A 130 2.83 -1.92 0.89
N GLY A 131 2.26 -3.05 0.48
CA GLY A 131 1.41 -3.27 -0.69
C GLY A 131 0.06 -2.57 -0.57
N SER A 132 -0.69 -2.57 -1.67
CA SER A 132 -2.12 -2.29 -1.65
C SER A 132 -2.88 -3.53 -1.17
N VAL A 133 -3.99 -3.32 -0.47
CA VAL A 133 -5.00 -4.34 -0.18
C VAL A 133 -6.26 -3.87 -0.89
N ASN A 134 -6.95 -4.76 -1.60
CA ASN A 134 -8.16 -4.45 -2.35
C ASN A 134 -9.42 -5.09 -1.71
N THR A 135 -9.35 -5.32 -0.40
CA THR A 135 -10.41 -5.92 0.39
C THR A 135 -10.61 -5.11 1.69
N ASP A 136 -11.73 -5.36 2.35
CA ASP A 136 -12.10 -4.86 3.67
C ASP A 136 -11.46 -5.67 4.82
N LYS A 137 -10.75 -6.75 4.47
CA LYS A 137 -10.17 -7.68 5.44
C LYS A 137 -8.91 -7.11 6.06
N GLU A 138 -8.71 -7.43 7.32
CA GLU A 138 -7.46 -7.20 8.02
C GLU A 138 -6.47 -8.34 7.77
N TYR A 139 -5.21 -7.98 7.51
CA TYR A 139 -4.12 -8.93 7.30
C TYR A 139 -3.02 -8.75 8.33
N ALA A 140 -2.69 -9.83 9.01
CA ALA A 140 -1.47 -9.90 9.82
C ALA A 140 -0.25 -10.12 8.93
N VAL A 141 0.62 -9.13 8.83
CA VAL A 141 1.90 -9.15 8.11
C VAL A 141 3.03 -9.35 9.09
N GLU A 142 3.92 -10.29 8.83
CA GLU A 142 5.05 -10.61 9.71
C GLU A 142 6.39 -10.50 8.96
N PHE A 143 7.42 -10.06 9.67
CA PHE A 143 8.77 -9.99 9.12
C PHE A 143 9.84 -10.17 10.21
N THR A 144 11.06 -10.45 9.76
CA THR A 144 12.24 -10.54 10.62
C THR A 144 13.36 -9.71 10.04
N ALA A 145 13.93 -8.82 10.85
CA ALA A 145 15.16 -8.11 10.56
C ALA A 145 16.32 -8.77 11.32
N THR A 146 17.46 -8.93 10.66
CA THR A 146 18.66 -9.51 11.26
C THR A 146 19.88 -8.66 10.95
N PHE A 147 20.63 -8.34 11.99
CA PHE A 147 21.90 -7.62 11.94
C PHE A 147 23.01 -8.57 12.35
N ARG A 148 24.00 -8.77 11.48
CA ARG A 148 25.14 -9.64 11.74
C ARG A 148 26.42 -8.82 11.84
N ALA A 149 27.13 -8.91 12.96
CA ALA A 149 28.42 -8.26 13.12
C ALA A 149 29.41 -8.78 12.07
N VAL A 150 30.09 -7.87 11.34
CA VAL A 150 31.06 -8.25 10.30
C VAL A 150 32.51 -8.19 10.76
N LYS A 151 32.75 -7.54 11.90
CA LYS A 151 34.03 -7.43 12.61
C LYS A 151 33.78 -7.66 14.11
N ASN A 152 34.85 -7.93 14.86
CA ASN A 152 34.76 -7.98 16.32
C ASN A 152 34.48 -6.55 16.82
N LEU A 153 33.34 -6.34 17.48
CA LEU A 153 32.95 -5.03 18.02
C LEU A 153 33.31 -4.91 19.50
N SER A 154 33.25 -6.03 20.22
CA SER A 154 33.74 -6.18 21.58
C SER A 154 34.03 -7.66 21.85
N ILE A 155 34.56 -7.98 23.04
CA ILE A 155 34.73 -9.37 23.48
C ILE A 155 33.37 -10.09 23.53
N THR A 156 32.30 -9.40 23.94
CA THR A 156 30.93 -9.92 24.05
C THR A 156 30.17 -9.93 22.71
N VAL A 157 30.63 -9.17 21.72
CA VAL A 157 30.04 -9.12 20.36
C VAL A 157 31.12 -9.43 19.32
N PRO A 158 31.52 -10.71 19.21
CA PRO A 158 32.47 -11.14 18.19
C PRO A 158 31.89 -11.04 16.78
N LYS A 159 32.78 -11.11 15.78
CA LYS A 159 32.40 -11.22 14.38
C LYS A 159 31.47 -12.41 14.20
N GLY A 160 30.34 -12.17 13.55
CA GLY A 160 29.35 -13.19 13.24
C GLY A 160 28.15 -13.20 14.17
N THR A 161 28.22 -12.60 15.36
CA THR A 161 27.08 -12.46 16.28
C THR A 161 25.87 -11.87 15.56
N LYS A 162 24.70 -12.46 15.79
CA LYS A 162 23.45 -12.07 15.15
C LYS A 162 22.50 -11.46 16.16
N PHE A 163 21.82 -10.41 15.72
CA PHE A 163 20.74 -9.75 16.44
C PHE A 163 19.51 -9.78 15.55
N ALA A 164 18.44 -10.42 16.00
CA ALA A 164 17.21 -10.60 15.22
C ALA A 164 16.01 -9.97 15.91
N GLY A 165 15.28 -9.11 15.20
CA GLY A 165 14.01 -8.54 15.65
C GLY A 165 12.86 -8.98 14.75
N THR A 166 11.75 -9.39 15.35
CA THR A 166 10.52 -9.72 14.64
C THR A 166 9.53 -8.57 14.76
N GLY A 167 8.75 -8.35 13.70
CA GLY A 167 7.68 -7.35 13.69
C GLY A 167 6.41 -7.94 13.12
N LYS A 168 5.27 -7.54 13.70
CA LYS A 168 3.94 -7.91 13.23
C LYS A 168 3.07 -6.66 13.06
N LEU A 169 2.48 -6.53 11.88
CA LEU A 169 1.59 -5.43 11.50
C LEU A 169 0.20 -6.01 11.20
N TYR A 170 -0.85 -5.43 11.75
CA TYR A 170 -2.21 -5.61 11.25
C TYR A 170 -2.50 -4.51 10.25
N VAL A 171 -2.76 -4.92 9.00
CA VAL A 171 -2.96 -4.02 7.88
C VAL A 171 -4.40 -4.13 7.43
N LYS A 172 -5.15 -3.03 7.54
CA LYS A 172 -6.55 -2.94 7.10
C LYS A 172 -6.75 -1.62 6.36
N ASN A 173 -7.56 -1.62 5.30
CA ASN A 173 -7.97 -0.37 4.68
C ASN A 173 -8.93 0.39 5.60
N ASP A 174 -8.83 1.72 5.57
CA ASP A 174 -9.90 2.57 6.07
C ASP A 174 -11.14 2.41 5.18
N GLU A 175 -12.29 2.36 5.82
CA GLU A 175 -13.60 2.25 5.18
C GLU A 175 -14.30 3.60 5.24
N ILE A 176 -14.80 4.05 4.10
CA ILE A 176 -15.62 5.25 3.96
C ILE A 176 -17.04 4.78 3.64
N THR A 177 -18.01 5.25 4.41
CA THR A 177 -19.41 4.88 4.21
C THR A 177 -20.13 5.91 3.33
N GLY A 178 -20.94 5.42 2.39
CA GLY A 178 -21.85 6.22 1.58
C GLY A 178 -21.15 7.06 0.51
N ASN A 179 -21.69 8.26 0.29
CA ASN A 179 -21.22 9.17 -0.75
C ASN A 179 -19.84 9.72 -0.43
N THR A 180 -18.94 9.73 -1.42
CA THR A 180 -17.58 10.22 -1.20
C THR A 180 -16.90 10.79 -2.45
N THR A 181 -15.89 11.63 -2.21
CA THR A 181 -15.01 12.19 -3.22
C THR A 181 -13.57 11.81 -2.90
N LEU A 182 -12.87 11.23 -3.87
CA LEU A 182 -11.53 10.69 -3.73
C LEU A 182 -10.57 11.36 -4.70
N SER A 183 -9.42 11.82 -4.22
CA SER A 183 -8.36 12.27 -5.12
C SER A 183 -7.79 11.09 -5.92
N VAL A 184 -7.51 11.29 -7.21
CA VAL A 184 -6.88 10.27 -8.07
C VAL A 184 -5.59 9.74 -7.44
N GLY A 185 -5.46 8.42 -7.40
CA GLY A 185 -4.33 7.69 -6.82
C GLY A 185 -4.51 7.30 -5.36
N VAL A 186 -5.48 7.88 -4.65
CA VAL A 186 -5.85 7.47 -3.29
C VAL A 186 -6.53 6.11 -3.35
N ASP A 187 -6.12 5.22 -2.45
CA ASP A 187 -6.72 3.90 -2.24
C ASP A 187 -7.68 4.03 -1.06
N ALA A 188 -8.96 3.70 -1.28
CA ALA A 188 -9.99 3.74 -0.26
C ALA A 188 -10.96 2.57 -0.46
N MET A 189 -11.44 2.00 0.65
CA MET A 189 -12.57 1.08 0.61
C MET A 189 -13.84 1.89 0.82
N VAL A 190 -14.77 1.79 -0.12
CA VAL A 190 -16.08 2.45 0.00
C VAL A 190 -17.11 1.40 0.31
N LYS A 191 -17.79 1.55 1.45
CA LYS A 191 -18.97 0.78 1.81
C LYS A 191 -20.22 1.59 1.46
N PRO A 192 -21.04 1.13 0.50
CA PRO A 192 -22.26 1.84 0.15
C PRO A 192 -23.22 1.95 1.35
N GLU A 193 -24.02 3.01 1.41
CA GLU A 193 -25.20 3.08 2.29
C GLU A 193 -26.27 2.12 1.78
N GLU A 194 -26.82 1.29 2.66
CA GLU A 194 -27.78 0.25 2.32
C GLU A 194 -29.09 0.81 1.77
N ASN A 195 -29.64 0.19 0.72
CA ASN A 195 -30.90 0.57 0.07
C ASN A 195 -30.99 2.01 -0.47
N GLU A 196 -29.90 2.77 -0.45
CA GLU A 196 -29.84 4.17 -0.87
C GLU A 196 -29.10 4.35 -2.21
N ASP A 197 -29.28 5.54 -2.79
CA ASP A 197 -28.46 5.99 -3.91
C ASP A 197 -27.08 6.42 -3.41
N ASN A 198 -26.06 5.85 -4.04
CA ASN A 198 -24.66 6.03 -3.68
C ASN A 198 -23.89 6.68 -4.83
N GLU A 199 -22.94 7.55 -4.48
CA GLU A 199 -22.08 8.27 -5.40
C GLU A 199 -20.61 8.23 -4.95
N VAL A 200 -19.72 7.87 -5.87
CA VAL A 200 -18.27 7.98 -5.70
C VAL A 200 -17.71 8.84 -6.81
N ILE A 201 -17.10 9.97 -6.44
CA ILE A 201 -16.44 10.90 -7.37
C ILE A 201 -14.94 10.73 -7.25
N TRP A 202 -14.24 10.70 -8.38
CA TRP A 202 -12.79 10.79 -8.44
C TRP A 202 -12.36 12.12 -9.04
N GLU A 203 -11.52 12.85 -8.33
CA GLU A 203 -11.08 14.18 -8.73
C GLU A 203 -9.56 14.28 -8.87
N SER A 204 -9.13 15.11 -9.81
CA SER A 204 -7.77 15.62 -9.87
C SER A 204 -7.68 16.92 -9.06
N SER A 205 -6.53 17.60 -9.08
CA SER A 205 -6.39 18.90 -8.41
C SER A 205 -7.30 20.00 -8.97
N THR A 206 -7.89 19.81 -10.16
CA THR A 206 -8.65 20.86 -10.85
C THR A 206 -10.04 20.43 -11.29
N ASN A 207 -10.23 19.15 -11.64
CA ASN A 207 -11.49 18.69 -12.25
C ASN A 207 -11.87 17.28 -11.79
N GLU A 208 -13.17 16.97 -11.88
CA GLU A 208 -13.70 15.60 -11.85
C GLU A 208 -13.09 14.77 -12.99
N VAL A 209 -12.76 13.52 -12.69
CA VAL A 209 -12.07 12.59 -13.60
C VAL A 209 -12.98 11.42 -13.95
N ALA A 210 -13.78 10.98 -12.98
CA ALA A 210 -14.81 9.97 -13.14
C ALA A 210 -15.82 10.06 -12.00
N ARG A 211 -17.00 9.49 -12.21
CA ARG A 211 -18.04 9.34 -11.20
C ARG A 211 -18.75 8.02 -11.36
N LEU A 212 -19.09 7.38 -10.25
CA LEU A 212 -19.88 6.16 -10.19
C LEU A 212 -21.15 6.47 -9.40
N THR A 213 -22.32 6.20 -9.99
CA THR A 213 -23.59 6.26 -9.28
C THR A 213 -24.34 4.94 -9.35
N PHE A 214 -24.93 4.52 -8.23
CA PHE A 214 -25.65 3.25 -8.14
C PHE A 214 -26.56 3.20 -6.92
N LYS A 215 -27.63 2.40 -7.01
CA LYS A 215 -28.43 2.03 -5.85
C LYS A 215 -27.90 0.73 -5.26
N SER A 216 -27.55 0.74 -3.99
CA SER A 216 -26.96 -0.40 -3.29
C SER A 216 -28.00 -1.48 -2.93
N SER A 217 -27.54 -2.61 -2.40
CA SER A 217 -28.37 -3.67 -1.81
C SER A 217 -28.70 -3.36 -0.34
N SER A 218 -29.44 -4.25 0.32
CA SER A 218 -29.77 -4.13 1.75
C SER A 218 -28.63 -4.53 2.69
N ASN A 219 -27.51 -5.02 2.16
CA ASN A 219 -26.30 -5.31 2.91
C ASN A 219 -25.09 -5.24 1.97
N PRO A 220 -24.72 -4.03 1.53
CA PRO A 220 -23.73 -3.88 0.48
C PRO A 220 -22.32 -4.20 1.01
N GLU A 221 -21.57 -4.95 0.20
CA GLU A 221 -20.15 -5.18 0.45
C GLU A 221 -19.32 -3.92 0.11
N ALA A 222 -18.27 -3.68 0.89
CA ALA A 222 -17.32 -2.63 0.58
C ALA A 222 -16.47 -3.01 -0.65
N PHE A 223 -16.14 -2.03 -1.49
CA PHE A 223 -15.32 -2.25 -2.68
C PHE A 223 -14.13 -1.27 -2.73
N SER A 224 -13.06 -1.68 -3.41
CA SER A 224 -11.89 -0.81 -3.62
C SER A 224 -12.22 0.24 -4.68
N ALA A 225 -12.24 1.50 -4.25
CA ALA A 225 -12.60 2.64 -5.09
C ALA A 225 -11.34 3.41 -5.56
N LYS A 226 -10.24 2.72 -5.90
CA LYS A 226 -9.03 3.42 -6.36
C LYS A 226 -9.10 3.67 -7.86
N LEU A 227 -8.84 4.91 -8.28
CA LEU A 227 -8.59 5.27 -9.68
C LEU A 227 -7.14 5.72 -9.86
N SER A 228 -6.46 5.21 -10.89
CA SER A 228 -5.15 5.68 -11.33
C SER A 228 -5.17 6.17 -12.77
N THR A 229 -4.43 7.24 -13.03
CA THR A 229 -4.18 7.78 -14.38
C THR A 229 -2.75 7.47 -14.86
N LYS A 230 -2.01 6.61 -14.13
CA LYS A 230 -0.65 6.23 -14.49
C LYS A 230 -0.65 5.12 -15.56
N TRP A 231 0.18 5.32 -16.58
CA TRP A 231 0.39 4.34 -17.63
C TRP A 231 1.33 3.22 -17.20
N THR A 232 1.10 2.02 -17.73
CA THR A 232 2.15 1.00 -17.80
C THR A 232 2.96 1.25 -19.08
N VAL A 233 4.24 0.87 -19.07
CA VAL A 233 5.12 1.02 -20.25
C VAL A 233 4.51 0.31 -21.48
N ALA A 234 3.96 -0.89 -21.28
CA ALA A 234 3.34 -1.67 -22.35
C ALA A 234 2.13 -0.97 -22.99
N LEU A 235 1.27 -0.33 -22.19
CA LEU A 235 0.12 0.42 -22.72
C LEU A 235 0.56 1.75 -23.33
N ALA A 236 1.47 2.48 -22.68
CA ALA A 236 1.98 3.75 -23.21
C ALA A 236 2.52 3.60 -24.64
N ASN A 237 3.32 2.55 -24.89
CA ASN A 237 3.89 2.30 -26.22
C ASN A 237 2.83 2.03 -27.30
N LYS A 238 1.70 1.41 -26.95
CA LYS A 238 0.61 1.15 -27.92
C LYS A 238 -0.19 2.41 -28.29
N PHE A 239 -0.15 3.43 -27.43
CA PHE A 239 -0.86 4.69 -27.61
C PHE A 239 0.08 5.88 -27.85
N ALA A 240 1.38 5.63 -28.13
CA ALA A 240 2.41 6.65 -28.21
C ALA A 240 2.11 7.74 -29.26
N ASP A 241 1.45 7.36 -30.36
CA ASP A 241 1.09 8.29 -31.43
C ASP A 241 -0.27 8.99 -31.22
N THR A 242 -0.94 8.78 -30.09
CA THR A 242 -2.26 9.34 -29.79
C THR A 242 -2.20 10.30 -28.63
N ASN A 243 -3.12 11.26 -28.59
CA ASN A 243 -3.39 11.98 -27.35
C ASN A 243 -4.42 11.15 -26.57
N ALA A 244 -3.93 10.26 -25.70
CA ALA A 244 -4.77 9.37 -24.92
C ALA A 244 -4.57 9.57 -23.42
N VAL A 245 -5.62 9.31 -22.66
CA VAL A 245 -5.59 9.25 -21.20
C VAL A 245 -6.09 7.89 -20.71
N ILE A 246 -5.52 7.41 -19.61
CA ILE A 246 -5.92 6.16 -18.97
C ILE A 246 -6.73 6.43 -17.70
N ARG A 247 -7.74 5.58 -17.45
CA ARG A 247 -8.58 5.51 -16.26
C ARG A 247 -8.54 4.07 -15.77
N ARG A 248 -7.63 3.78 -14.85
CA ARG A 248 -7.38 2.43 -14.33
C ARG A 248 -7.94 2.30 -12.93
N PHE A 249 -9.10 1.69 -12.81
CA PHE A 249 -9.67 1.35 -11.51
C PHE A 249 -8.96 0.12 -10.93
N SER A 250 -8.82 0.02 -9.60
CA SER A 250 -8.22 -1.15 -8.93
C SER A 250 -9.01 -2.44 -9.10
N GLY A 251 -10.23 -2.34 -9.65
CA GLY A 251 -11.11 -3.47 -9.90
C GLY A 251 -11.99 -3.80 -8.71
N GLY A 252 -13.14 -4.41 -9.00
CA GLY A 252 -14.14 -4.80 -8.02
C GLY A 252 -15.49 -4.96 -8.69
N THR A 253 -16.35 -5.77 -8.08
CA THR A 253 -17.78 -5.79 -8.39
C THR A 253 -18.47 -4.85 -7.42
N VAL A 254 -19.24 -3.92 -7.95
CA VAL A 254 -20.06 -3.03 -7.12
C VAL A 254 -21.36 -3.76 -6.79
N ASP A 255 -21.63 -3.96 -5.51
CA ASP A 255 -22.90 -4.53 -5.07
C ASP A 255 -24.01 -3.48 -5.25
N ALA A 256 -24.92 -3.78 -6.17
CA ALA A 256 -25.96 -2.85 -6.59
C ALA A 256 -27.19 -3.59 -7.09
N THR A 257 -28.36 -3.10 -6.65
CA THR A 257 -29.69 -3.62 -7.05
C THR A 257 -29.96 -3.40 -8.54
N SER A 258 -29.39 -2.33 -9.12
CA SER A 258 -29.37 -2.08 -10.56
C SER A 258 -27.94 -1.94 -11.07
N ARG A 259 -27.71 -2.10 -12.39
CA ARG A 259 -26.36 -1.92 -12.95
C ARG A 259 -25.86 -0.50 -12.66
N PRO A 260 -24.69 -0.29 -12.03
CA PRO A 260 -24.14 1.04 -11.81
C PRO A 260 -23.94 1.85 -13.09
N SER A 261 -23.99 3.17 -12.98
CA SER A 261 -23.63 4.11 -14.04
C SER A 261 -22.24 4.69 -13.75
N LEU A 262 -21.27 4.39 -14.62
CA LEU A 262 -19.93 4.96 -14.57
C LEU A 262 -19.83 6.07 -15.63
N TYR A 263 -19.44 7.25 -15.19
CA TYR A 263 -19.18 8.43 -16.01
C TYR A 263 -17.67 8.66 -16.06
N LEU A 264 -17.13 8.81 -17.25
CA LEU A 264 -15.73 9.19 -17.49
C LEU A 264 -15.73 10.58 -18.08
N ASP A 265 -15.08 11.52 -17.41
CA ASP A 265 -14.96 12.89 -17.90
C ASP A 265 -14.23 12.94 -19.26
N ASN A 266 -14.69 13.81 -20.16
CA ASN A 266 -14.08 13.96 -21.48
C ASN A 266 -12.79 14.79 -21.38
N PRO A 267 -11.59 14.17 -21.52
CA PRO A 267 -10.32 14.86 -21.34
C PRO A 267 -10.03 15.91 -22.43
N PHE A 268 -10.78 15.88 -23.53
CA PHE A 268 -10.58 16.78 -24.66
C PHE A 268 -11.55 17.95 -24.67
N SER A 269 -12.56 17.95 -23.79
CA SER A 269 -13.67 18.90 -23.85
C SER A 269 -14.23 18.99 -25.29
N SER A 270 -14.52 20.20 -25.77
CA SER A 270 -15.00 20.47 -27.14
C SER A 270 -13.90 20.48 -28.21
N LYS A 271 -12.61 20.32 -27.85
CA LYS A 271 -11.48 20.44 -28.79
C LYS A 271 -11.41 19.28 -29.79
N VAL A 272 -11.94 18.11 -29.43
CA VAL A 272 -11.98 16.93 -30.28
C VAL A 272 -13.43 16.55 -30.53
N LYS A 273 -13.80 16.39 -31.81
CA LYS A 273 -15.15 15.94 -32.17
C LYS A 273 -15.40 14.55 -31.60
N THR A 274 -16.58 14.35 -31.03
CA THR A 274 -16.95 13.13 -30.30
C THR A 274 -16.92 11.86 -31.16
N ASP A 275 -17.11 11.98 -32.48
CA ASP A 275 -17.02 10.88 -33.44
C ASP A 275 -15.58 10.35 -33.66
N ARG A 276 -14.58 11.19 -33.38
CA ARG A 276 -13.16 10.82 -33.46
C ARG A 276 -12.66 10.16 -32.18
N ILE A 277 -13.30 10.43 -31.06
CA ILE A 277 -12.92 9.88 -29.76
C ILE A 277 -13.16 8.36 -29.76
N LYS A 278 -12.16 7.61 -29.30
CA LYS A 278 -12.24 6.16 -29.10
C LYS A 278 -12.03 5.82 -27.65
N ILE A 279 -12.84 4.88 -27.16
CA ILE A 279 -12.75 4.37 -25.79
C ILE A 279 -12.43 2.88 -25.86
N TYR A 280 -11.34 2.50 -25.21
CA TYR A 280 -10.88 1.13 -25.15
C TYR A 280 -11.00 0.58 -23.74
N SER A 281 -11.38 -0.69 -23.60
CA SER A 281 -11.21 -1.43 -22.35
C SER A 281 -9.94 -2.26 -22.40
N VAL A 282 -9.31 -2.46 -21.24
CA VAL A 282 -8.13 -3.33 -21.10
C VAL A 282 -8.42 -4.39 -20.04
N ASP A 283 -8.26 -5.66 -20.42
CA ASP A 283 -8.46 -6.79 -19.51
C ASP A 283 -7.23 -7.06 -18.62
N SER A 284 -7.32 -8.06 -17.73
CA SER A 284 -6.23 -8.44 -16.83
C SER A 284 -4.99 -8.99 -17.53
N LYS A 285 -5.10 -9.40 -18.80
CA LYS A 285 -4.00 -9.89 -19.64
C LYS A 285 -3.42 -8.77 -20.54
N GLY A 286 -3.96 -7.55 -20.47
CA GLY A 286 -3.52 -6.43 -21.29
C GLY A 286 -4.06 -6.46 -22.73
N VAL A 287 -5.10 -7.26 -23.00
CA VAL A 287 -5.83 -7.26 -24.28
C VAL A 287 -6.67 -5.99 -24.34
N ILE A 288 -6.62 -5.31 -25.48
CA ILE A 288 -7.29 -4.03 -25.71
C ILE A 288 -8.48 -4.26 -26.64
N THR A 289 -9.65 -3.82 -26.22
CA THR A 289 -10.89 -3.93 -27.00
C THR A 289 -11.50 -2.55 -27.20
N ASP A 290 -11.87 -2.20 -28.43
CA ASP A 290 -12.65 -0.99 -28.69
C ASP A 290 -14.07 -1.18 -28.14
N VAL A 291 -14.42 -0.37 -27.14
CA VAL A 291 -15.73 -0.36 -26.47
C VAL A 291 -16.45 0.97 -26.65
N THR A 292 -16.03 1.79 -27.63
CA THR A 292 -16.59 3.13 -27.87
C THR A 292 -18.12 3.10 -27.99
N LYS A 293 -18.66 2.10 -28.69
CA LYS A 293 -20.11 1.93 -28.89
C LYS A 293 -20.88 1.52 -27.62
N SER A 294 -20.18 1.04 -26.59
CA SER A 294 -20.80 0.71 -25.29
C SER A 294 -21.01 1.94 -24.42
N PHE A 295 -20.39 3.07 -24.77
CA PHE A 295 -20.54 4.34 -24.06
C PHE A 295 -21.59 5.23 -24.73
N THR A 296 -22.35 5.94 -23.89
CA THR A 296 -23.20 7.06 -24.30
C THR A 296 -22.47 8.36 -24.02
N HIS A 297 -22.25 9.20 -25.02
CA HIS A 297 -21.79 10.56 -24.81
C HIS A 297 -22.92 11.41 -24.21
N LEU A 298 -22.62 12.16 -23.15
CA LEU A 298 -23.51 13.11 -22.51
C LEU A 298 -22.87 14.50 -22.58
N SER A 299 -23.64 15.48 -23.06
CA SER A 299 -23.22 16.88 -23.03
C SER A 299 -23.17 17.41 -21.59
N ALA A 300 -22.45 18.50 -21.35
CA ALA A 300 -22.43 19.28 -20.11
C ALA A 300 -23.83 19.44 -19.47
N THR A 301 -24.84 19.81 -20.26
CA THR A 301 -26.23 20.01 -19.80
C THR A 301 -26.98 18.73 -19.37
N LYS A 302 -26.47 17.56 -19.74
CA LYS A 302 -27.05 16.24 -19.41
C LYS A 302 -26.14 15.43 -18.48
N SER A 303 -24.96 15.94 -18.17
CA SER A 303 -23.98 15.30 -17.32
C SER A 303 -24.20 15.69 -15.86
N PRO A 304 -24.07 14.74 -14.91
CA PRO A 304 -24.13 15.05 -13.48
C PRO A 304 -23.04 16.03 -13.00
N SER A 305 -21.91 16.11 -13.72
CA SER A 305 -20.79 16.99 -13.38
C SER A 305 -20.92 18.40 -13.98
N GLY A 306 -21.89 18.62 -14.88
CA GLY A 306 -21.96 19.85 -15.68
C GLY A 306 -20.91 19.93 -16.80
N GLU A 307 -20.11 18.89 -17.01
CA GLU A 307 -19.08 18.79 -18.06
C GLU A 307 -19.37 17.63 -19.02
N ASP A 308 -18.88 17.71 -20.26
CA ASP A 308 -19.04 16.64 -21.25
C ASP A 308 -18.41 15.32 -20.75
N CYS A 309 -19.15 14.21 -20.82
CA CYS A 309 -18.67 12.92 -20.32
C CYS A 309 -19.14 11.73 -21.15
N PHE A 310 -18.56 10.56 -20.85
CA PHE A 310 -18.93 9.28 -21.44
C PHE A 310 -19.48 8.35 -20.36
N ARG A 311 -20.73 7.91 -20.52
CA ARG A 311 -21.41 7.02 -19.58
C ARG A 311 -21.44 5.58 -20.07
N ILE A 312 -21.08 4.63 -19.21
CA ILE A 312 -21.33 3.19 -19.38
C ILE A 312 -22.12 2.63 -18.19
N ARG A 313 -22.95 1.61 -18.44
CA ARG A 313 -23.62 0.84 -17.37
C ARG A 313 -22.84 -0.43 -17.09
N THR A 314 -22.13 -0.52 -15.96
CA THR A 314 -21.24 -1.64 -15.65
C THR A 314 -21.28 -2.00 -14.16
N ARG A 315 -21.18 -3.30 -13.84
CA ARG A 315 -20.98 -3.77 -12.46
C ARG A 315 -19.52 -3.90 -12.08
N THR A 316 -18.64 -3.91 -13.08
CA THR A 316 -17.21 -4.14 -12.89
C THR A 316 -16.46 -2.89 -13.31
N LEU A 317 -15.64 -2.38 -12.40
CA LEU A 317 -14.71 -1.30 -12.70
C LEU A 317 -13.44 -1.91 -13.31
N GLY A 318 -13.00 -1.38 -14.45
CA GLY A 318 -11.89 -1.94 -15.22
C GLY A 318 -10.84 -0.88 -15.56
N THR A 319 -10.11 -1.11 -16.64
CA THR A 319 -9.24 -0.09 -17.21
C THR A 319 -9.87 0.43 -18.49
N TYR A 320 -10.02 1.74 -18.59
CA TYR A 320 -10.50 2.43 -19.78
C TYR A 320 -9.43 3.39 -20.31
N ILE A 321 -9.26 3.47 -21.62
CA ILE A 321 -8.36 4.41 -22.28
C ILE A 321 -9.20 5.24 -23.26
N ILE A 322 -9.15 6.56 -23.11
CA ILE A 322 -9.86 7.51 -23.97
C ILE A 322 -8.82 8.15 -24.88
N SER A 323 -8.99 8.02 -26.19
CA SER A 323 -8.03 8.42 -27.22
C SER A 323 -8.70 9.36 -28.22
N ASP A 324 -7.95 10.34 -28.72
CA ASP A 324 -8.40 11.30 -29.73
C ASP A 324 -8.53 10.69 -31.14
N LYS A 325 -7.95 9.51 -31.35
CA LYS A 325 -8.06 8.74 -32.60
C LYS A 325 -7.95 7.24 -32.36
N ALA A 326 -8.27 6.47 -33.40
CA ALA A 326 -8.17 5.02 -33.36
C ALA A 326 -6.72 4.52 -33.41
N ILE A 327 -6.43 3.46 -32.66
CA ILE A 327 -5.19 2.69 -32.76
C ILE A 327 -5.41 1.40 -33.57
N LYS A 328 -4.32 0.84 -34.12
CA LYS A 328 -4.35 -0.50 -34.72
C LYS A 328 -4.34 -1.53 -33.60
N LEU A 329 -5.44 -2.27 -33.45
CA LEU A 329 -5.49 -3.44 -32.59
C LEU A 329 -4.76 -4.60 -33.29
N LYS A 330 -4.00 -5.38 -32.50
CA LYS A 330 -3.34 -6.60 -32.97
C LYS A 330 -4.20 -7.81 -32.63
#